data_AF-A0A1V6C279-F1
#
_entry.id   AF-A0A1V6C279-F1
#
_cell.length_a   1.000
_cell.length_b   1.000
_cell.length_c   1.000
_cell.angle_alpha   90.00
_cell.angle_beta   90.00
_cell.angle_gamma   90.00
#
_symmetry.space_group_name_H-M   'P 1'
#
loop_
_entity.id
_entity.type
_entity.pdbx_description
1 polymer ?
#
loop_
_entity_poly.entity_id
_entity_poly.type
_entity_poly.pdbx_seq_one_letter_code
_entity_poly.pdbx_strand_id
1 'polypeptide(L)'
;MISAGEVHLPGRPTDPKGTKALALLAQKSFAKARPAGVKVYGGALILEKGLVEDDFKELAADGVWLVGEIGLGSVKAAQDAKTMVEWAKKYGMKVMMHVGGTSVPGSSTVTCEDCLVANPTVACHLNGGPTSVSVDEARQVIDKTECAIEVVHCGNPLTAFEIARYMKNKGILNRLIIGNDAPSGTGVIPLGIWRMVNFVSSLCGIPAEIAICCATGNTKTVYGLSHGMVKVGDYADLQIIDAPMGSAGKDAREAIEVGDIPGIGMVLIDGIVKTQVSRNTPPPVRKVIA
;
A
#
# COMPACT_ATOMS: atom_id res chain seq x y z
N MET A 1 -3.93 0.94 7.55
CA MET A 1 -2.52 0.69 7.17
C MET A 1 -2.36 -0.79 6.94
N ILE A 2 -1.68 -1.19 5.86
CA ILE A 2 -1.48 -2.59 5.47
C ILE A 2 0.02 -2.86 5.55
N SER A 3 0.41 -3.91 6.26
CA SER A 3 1.81 -4.33 6.32
C SER A 3 2.20 -5.08 5.06
N ALA A 4 3.37 -4.77 4.52
CA ALA A 4 4.00 -5.53 3.43
C ALA A 4 4.87 -6.69 3.94
N GLY A 5 4.98 -6.85 5.27
CA GLY A 5 5.81 -7.84 5.94
C GLY A 5 6.60 -7.21 7.08
N GLU A 6 6.80 -7.96 8.17
CA GLU A 6 7.53 -7.46 9.35
C GLU A 6 9.05 -7.63 9.20
N VAL A 7 9.59 -7.10 8.10
CA VAL A 7 10.96 -7.33 7.62
C VAL A 7 12.04 -6.69 8.49
N HIS A 8 11.69 -5.60 9.16
CA HIS A 8 12.62 -4.82 9.99
C HIS A 8 12.69 -5.31 11.43
N LEU A 9 12.02 -6.43 11.77
CA LEU A 9 12.15 -7.02 13.09
C LEU A 9 13.60 -7.48 13.31
N PRO A 10 14.30 -6.97 14.35
CA PRO A 10 15.64 -7.45 14.67
C PRO A 10 15.63 -8.96 14.95
N GLY A 11 16.50 -9.71 14.26
CA GLY A 11 16.55 -11.17 14.39
C GLY A 11 15.34 -11.90 13.78
N ARG A 12 14.68 -11.31 12.77
CA ARG A 12 13.57 -11.93 12.05
C ARG A 12 13.88 -13.40 11.69
N PRO A 13 12.99 -14.35 12.03
CA PRO A 13 13.18 -15.74 11.65
C PRO A 13 13.09 -15.95 10.13
N THR A 14 13.82 -16.95 9.65
CA THR A 14 13.91 -17.32 8.22
C THR A 14 13.53 -18.78 7.97
N ASP A 15 12.90 -19.43 8.95
CA ASP A 15 12.35 -20.78 8.84
C ASP A 15 10.80 -20.75 8.82
N PRO A 16 10.14 -21.80 8.28
CA PRO A 16 8.67 -21.86 8.18
C PRO A 16 7.94 -21.65 9.51
N LYS A 17 8.42 -22.24 10.60
CA LYS A 17 7.77 -22.13 11.92
C LYS A 17 7.89 -20.71 12.44
N GLY A 18 9.07 -20.10 12.33
CA GLY A 18 9.32 -18.75 12.77
C GLY A 18 8.56 -17.69 11.98
N THR A 19 8.54 -17.77 10.64
CA THR A 19 7.78 -16.79 9.82
C THR A 19 6.28 -16.88 10.09
N LYS A 20 5.74 -18.09 10.27
CA LYS A 20 4.34 -18.32 10.70
C LYS A 20 4.06 -17.67 12.06
N ALA A 21 4.92 -17.93 13.04
CA ALA A 21 4.77 -17.38 14.39
C ALA A 21 4.83 -15.84 14.39
N LEU A 22 5.72 -15.24 13.59
CA LEU A 22 5.81 -13.80 13.46
C LEU A 22 4.56 -13.19 12.83
N ALA A 23 4.07 -13.76 11.73
CA ALA A 23 2.85 -13.29 11.07
C ALA A 23 1.66 -13.35 12.03
N LEU A 24 1.51 -14.47 12.75
CA LEU A 24 0.45 -14.66 13.73
C LEU A 24 0.55 -13.67 14.90
N LEU A 25 1.75 -13.49 15.46
CA LEU A 25 2.00 -12.56 16.56
C LEU A 25 1.63 -11.13 16.15
N ALA A 26 2.12 -10.66 15.01
CA ALA A 26 1.87 -9.30 14.54
C ALA A 26 0.38 -9.09 14.24
N GLN A 27 -0.30 -10.06 13.61
CA GLN A 27 -1.73 -10.00 13.36
C GLN A 27 -2.52 -9.86 14.65
N LYS A 28 -2.30 -10.75 15.63
CA LYS A 28 -3.05 -10.72 16.89
C LYS A 28 -2.73 -9.47 17.72
N SER A 29 -1.48 -9.02 17.69
CA SER A 29 -1.04 -7.81 18.37
C SER A 29 -1.77 -6.56 17.85
N PHE A 30 -1.71 -6.30 16.55
CA PHE A 30 -2.34 -5.11 15.95
C PHE A 30 -3.88 -5.18 15.91
N ALA A 31 -4.45 -6.39 15.83
CA ALA A 31 -5.89 -6.59 15.98
C ALA A 31 -6.38 -6.19 17.38
N LYS A 32 -5.58 -6.49 18.42
CA LYS A 32 -5.92 -6.20 19.82
C LYS A 32 -5.59 -4.78 20.25
N ALA A 33 -4.48 -4.23 19.77
CA ALA A 33 -4.00 -2.90 20.14
C ALA A 33 -3.75 -2.05 18.90
N ARG A 34 -4.62 -1.06 18.68
CA ARG A 34 -4.53 -0.10 17.56
C ARG A 34 -3.75 1.14 17.99
N PRO A 35 -2.50 1.36 17.54
CA PRO A 35 -1.72 2.53 17.93
C PRO A 35 -2.42 3.82 17.51
N ALA A 36 -2.68 4.72 18.46
CA ALA A 36 -3.47 5.94 18.25
C ALA A 36 -4.86 5.70 17.60
N GLY A 37 -5.41 4.49 17.72
CA GLY A 37 -6.67 4.09 17.09
C GLY A 37 -6.56 3.67 15.62
N VAL A 38 -5.37 3.74 15.00
CA VAL A 38 -5.17 3.38 13.59
C VAL A 38 -5.46 1.90 13.36
N LYS A 39 -6.27 1.59 12.34
CA LYS A 39 -6.49 0.23 11.86
C LYS A 39 -5.23 -0.27 11.13
N VAL A 40 -4.35 -0.93 11.86
CA VAL A 40 -3.16 -1.59 11.32
C VAL A 40 -3.49 -3.05 11.04
N TYR A 41 -3.34 -3.43 9.77
CA TYR A 41 -3.42 -4.82 9.31
C TYR A 41 -2.00 -5.35 9.21
N GLY A 42 -1.45 -5.73 10.36
CA GLY A 42 -0.12 -6.34 10.46
C GLY A 42 -0.17 -7.86 10.34
N GLY A 43 1.00 -8.48 10.31
CA GLY A 43 1.13 -9.93 10.20
C GLY A 43 0.99 -10.44 8.78
N ALA A 44 1.67 -9.79 7.84
CA ALA A 44 1.80 -10.31 6.50
C ALA A 44 2.88 -11.41 6.46
N LEU A 45 2.49 -12.63 6.08
CA LEU A 45 3.37 -13.80 6.04
C LEU A 45 4.48 -13.61 5.02
N ILE A 46 5.74 -13.64 5.46
CA ILE A 46 6.90 -13.65 4.55
C ILE A 46 7.16 -15.09 4.12
N LEU A 47 7.20 -15.34 2.82
CA LEU A 47 7.33 -16.69 2.28
C LEU A 47 8.75 -17.24 2.46
N GLU A 48 8.85 -18.37 3.16
CA GLU A 48 10.07 -19.14 3.34
C GLU A 48 9.91 -20.54 2.73
N LYS A 49 10.99 -21.09 2.15
CA LYS A 49 11.01 -22.45 1.60
C LYS A 49 10.68 -23.45 2.71
N GLY A 50 9.79 -24.39 2.40
CA GLY A 50 9.32 -25.41 3.34
C GLY A 50 7.94 -25.13 3.95
N LEU A 51 7.35 -23.94 3.71
CA LEU A 51 5.92 -23.74 3.96
C LEU A 51 5.09 -24.69 3.10
N VAL A 52 4.03 -25.24 3.68
CA VAL A 52 3.09 -26.15 3.01
C VAL A 52 1.67 -25.59 3.06
N GLU A 53 0.75 -26.16 2.28
CA GLU A 53 -0.64 -25.68 2.21
C GLU A 53 -1.32 -25.55 3.58
N ASP A 54 -1.09 -26.52 4.48
CA ASP A 54 -1.69 -26.51 5.82
C ASP A 54 -1.25 -25.30 6.66
N ASP A 55 -0.05 -24.74 6.42
CA ASP A 55 0.38 -23.51 7.11
C ASP A 55 -0.49 -22.31 6.73
N PHE A 56 -0.86 -22.18 5.45
CA PHE A 56 -1.75 -21.11 4.98
C PHE A 56 -3.17 -21.28 5.52
N LYS A 57 -3.65 -22.53 5.57
CA LYS A 57 -4.95 -22.87 6.15
C LYS A 57 -5.02 -22.52 7.64
N GLU A 58 -3.99 -22.92 8.41
CA GLU A 58 -3.87 -22.62 9.84
C GLU A 58 -3.86 -21.11 10.07
N LEU A 59 -2.97 -20.39 9.38
CA LEU A 59 -2.84 -18.94 9.48
C LEU A 59 -4.13 -18.20 9.13
N ALA A 60 -4.81 -18.59 8.05
CA ALA A 60 -6.08 -18.01 7.65
C ALA A 60 -7.18 -18.24 8.70
N ALA A 61 -7.27 -19.46 9.25
CA ALA A 61 -8.21 -19.77 10.33
C ALA A 61 -7.94 -18.94 11.59
N ASP A 62 -6.68 -18.57 11.82
CA ASP A 62 -6.24 -17.74 12.93
C ASP A 62 -6.34 -16.23 12.70
N GLY A 63 -6.81 -15.82 11.51
CA GLY A 63 -7.08 -14.43 11.14
C GLY A 63 -5.96 -13.73 10.38
N VAL A 64 -4.87 -14.43 10.02
CA VAL A 64 -3.83 -13.91 9.12
C VAL A 64 -4.34 -14.01 7.68
N TRP A 65 -4.41 -12.87 6.99
CA TRP A 65 -5.02 -12.77 5.67
C TRP A 65 -4.13 -12.05 4.65
N LEU A 66 -2.88 -11.78 5.02
CA LEU A 66 -1.89 -11.10 4.18
C LEU A 66 -0.67 -12.01 3.99
N VAL A 67 -0.18 -12.07 2.76
CA VAL A 67 1.16 -12.56 2.42
C VAL A 67 1.98 -11.35 2.04
N GLY A 68 3.10 -11.17 2.74
CA GLY A 68 4.07 -10.10 2.52
C GLY A 68 4.69 -10.16 1.14
N GLU A 69 5.48 -9.16 0.78
CA GLU A 69 6.10 -9.09 -0.54
C GLU A 69 6.92 -10.36 -0.84
N ILE A 70 6.49 -11.09 -1.87
CA ILE A 70 7.27 -12.16 -2.46
C ILE A 70 8.63 -11.58 -2.89
N GLY A 71 9.72 -12.21 -2.46
CA GLY A 71 11.08 -11.70 -2.61
C GLY A 71 11.78 -11.33 -1.30
N LEU A 72 11.03 -11.08 -0.22
CA LEU A 72 11.60 -10.74 1.10
C LEU A 72 12.24 -11.93 1.83
N GLY A 73 11.65 -13.12 1.68
CA GLY A 73 12.15 -14.36 2.28
C GLY A 73 13.04 -15.16 1.35
N SER A 74 13.18 -16.45 1.62
CA SER A 74 13.91 -17.41 0.76
C SER A 74 13.15 -17.79 -0.51
N VAL A 75 11.84 -17.53 -0.60
CA VAL A 75 11.04 -17.69 -1.82
C VAL A 75 11.14 -16.41 -2.66
N LYS A 76 11.96 -16.45 -3.71
CA LYS A 76 12.26 -15.31 -4.58
C LYS A 76 11.85 -15.52 -6.04
N ALA A 77 12.01 -16.75 -6.55
CA ALA A 77 11.63 -17.08 -7.91
C ALA A 77 10.11 -17.20 -8.01
N ALA A 78 9.52 -16.64 -9.08
CA ALA A 78 8.08 -16.70 -9.31
C ALA A 78 7.56 -18.14 -9.36
N GLN A 79 8.35 -19.07 -9.91
CA GLN A 79 8.00 -20.49 -9.99
C GLN A 79 7.91 -21.16 -8.60
N ASP A 80 8.79 -20.78 -7.67
CA ASP A 80 8.75 -21.25 -6.28
C ASP A 80 7.54 -20.64 -5.55
N ALA A 81 7.19 -19.40 -5.87
CA ALA A 81 6.09 -18.67 -5.25
C ALA A 81 4.71 -19.14 -5.72
N LYS A 82 4.55 -19.50 -7.00
CA LYS A 82 3.26 -19.80 -7.64
C LYS A 82 2.36 -20.70 -6.79
N THR A 83 2.86 -21.86 -6.37
CA THR A 83 2.09 -22.82 -5.58
C THR A 83 1.67 -22.24 -4.22
N MET A 84 2.55 -21.48 -3.56
CA MET A 84 2.23 -20.81 -2.29
C MET A 84 1.21 -19.69 -2.47
N VAL A 85 1.25 -18.96 -3.59
CA VAL A 85 0.22 -17.96 -3.93
C VAL A 85 -1.14 -18.62 -4.17
N GLU A 86 -1.18 -19.75 -4.85
CA GLU A 86 -2.40 -20.54 -5.07
C GLU A 86 -3.00 -21.00 -3.73
N TRP A 87 -2.18 -21.52 -2.81
CA TRP A 87 -2.62 -21.87 -1.45
C TRP A 87 -3.13 -20.66 -0.67
N ALA A 88 -2.38 -19.56 -0.65
CA ALA A 88 -2.77 -18.33 0.03
C ALA A 88 -4.13 -17.82 -0.48
N LYS A 89 -4.31 -17.73 -1.80
CA LYS A 89 -5.55 -17.28 -2.42
C LYS A 89 -6.71 -18.24 -2.18
N LYS A 90 -6.46 -19.56 -2.15
CA LYS A 90 -7.47 -20.58 -1.79
C LYS A 90 -8.10 -20.31 -0.41
N TYR A 91 -7.33 -19.79 0.54
CA TYR A 91 -7.79 -19.43 1.87
C TYR A 91 -8.11 -17.93 2.05
N GLY A 92 -8.32 -17.21 0.93
CA GLY A 92 -8.79 -15.82 0.94
C GLY A 92 -7.73 -14.76 1.28
N MET A 93 -6.46 -15.15 1.34
CA MET A 93 -5.37 -14.21 1.64
C MET A 93 -5.09 -13.29 0.45
N LYS A 94 -4.62 -12.07 0.73
CA LYS A 94 -4.11 -11.12 -0.27
C LYS A 94 -2.58 -11.22 -0.33
N VAL A 95 -2.06 -11.24 -1.55
CA VAL A 95 -0.65 -11.55 -1.81
C VAL A 95 0.03 -10.36 -2.48
N MET A 96 1.09 -9.87 -1.86
CA MET A 96 1.93 -8.81 -2.39
C MET A 96 3.17 -9.42 -3.05
N MET A 97 3.66 -8.79 -4.11
CA MET A 97 4.89 -9.19 -4.78
C MET A 97 5.75 -7.97 -5.02
N HIS A 98 7.02 -8.04 -4.64
CA HIS A 98 7.98 -7.02 -5.00
C HIS A 98 8.11 -6.95 -6.52
N VAL A 99 7.90 -5.77 -7.14
CA VAL A 99 8.13 -5.58 -8.58
C VAL A 99 9.03 -4.37 -8.80
N GLY A 100 10.32 -4.58 -8.61
CA GLY A 100 11.34 -3.54 -8.68
C GLY A 100 12.65 -4.02 -9.31
N GLY A 101 13.57 -3.06 -9.47
CA GLY A 101 14.95 -3.35 -9.77
C GLY A 101 15.69 -3.90 -8.55
N THR A 102 16.87 -4.48 -8.79
CA THR A 102 17.75 -5.01 -7.76
C THR A 102 18.05 -3.95 -6.68
N SER A 103 17.53 -4.15 -5.47
CA SER A 103 17.73 -3.24 -4.32
C SER A 103 18.61 -3.86 -3.22
N VAL A 104 18.95 -5.16 -3.35
CA VAL A 104 19.88 -5.88 -2.48
C VAL A 104 20.96 -6.54 -3.35
N PRO A 105 22.26 -6.44 -3.01
CA PRO A 105 23.31 -7.12 -3.75
C PRO A 105 23.00 -8.62 -3.91
N GLY A 106 22.91 -9.08 -5.16
CA GLY A 106 22.61 -10.48 -5.51
C GLY A 106 21.14 -10.81 -5.79
N SER A 107 20.19 -9.86 -5.71
CA SER A 107 18.82 -10.09 -6.22
C SER A 107 18.72 -9.77 -7.72
N SER A 108 17.89 -10.53 -8.45
CA SER A 108 17.54 -10.22 -9.84
C SER A 108 16.39 -9.21 -9.88
N THR A 109 16.32 -8.43 -10.96
CA THR A 109 15.13 -7.63 -11.31
C THR A 109 13.91 -8.56 -11.47
N VAL A 110 12.76 -8.12 -10.98
CA VAL A 110 11.49 -8.83 -11.17
C VAL A 110 10.82 -8.37 -12.46
N THR A 111 10.38 -9.33 -13.27
CA THR A 111 9.79 -9.08 -14.59
C THR A 111 8.26 -9.19 -14.58
N CYS A 112 7.63 -8.77 -15.67
CA CYS A 112 6.21 -8.99 -15.95
C CYS A 112 5.89 -10.49 -16.04
N GLU A 113 6.78 -11.30 -16.62
CA GLU A 113 6.62 -12.74 -16.66
C GLU A 113 6.57 -13.34 -15.26
N ASP A 114 7.42 -12.87 -14.34
CA ASP A 114 7.38 -13.29 -12.94
C ASP A 114 6.02 -12.97 -12.30
N CYS A 115 5.44 -11.80 -12.61
CA CYS A 115 4.12 -11.42 -12.13
C CYS A 115 3.00 -12.29 -12.72
N LEU A 116 3.10 -12.66 -14.00
CA LEU A 116 2.15 -13.57 -14.65
C LEU A 116 2.21 -14.98 -14.04
N VAL A 117 3.41 -15.48 -13.78
CA VAL A 117 3.64 -16.80 -13.18
C VAL A 117 3.17 -16.85 -11.73
N ALA A 118 3.58 -15.88 -10.90
CA ALA A 118 3.23 -15.84 -9.49
C ALA A 118 1.78 -15.43 -9.25
N ASN A 119 1.19 -14.63 -10.16
CA ASN A 119 -0.17 -14.11 -10.09
C ASN A 119 -0.48 -13.46 -8.73
N PRO A 120 0.19 -12.36 -8.33
CA PRO A 120 -0.06 -11.70 -7.05
C PRO A 120 -1.42 -10.97 -7.03
N THR A 121 -1.82 -10.50 -5.86
CA THR A 121 -2.93 -9.54 -5.72
C THR A 121 -2.47 -8.12 -6.06
N VAL A 122 -1.25 -7.78 -5.66
CA VAL A 122 -0.65 -6.45 -5.83
C VAL A 122 0.77 -6.60 -6.36
N ALA A 123 1.06 -5.92 -7.47
CA ALA A 123 2.42 -5.57 -7.85
C ALA A 123 2.87 -4.39 -6.98
N CYS A 124 3.55 -4.71 -5.87
CA CYS A 124 3.99 -3.72 -4.90
C CYS A 124 5.06 -2.81 -5.49
N HIS A 125 5.01 -1.54 -5.06
CA HIS A 125 5.94 -0.47 -5.43
C HIS A 125 6.49 -0.62 -6.85
N LEU A 126 5.62 -0.70 -7.87
CA LEU A 126 6.04 -0.88 -9.27
C LEU A 126 6.96 0.26 -9.75
N ASN A 127 6.90 1.42 -9.09
CA ASN A 127 7.86 2.50 -9.25
C ASN A 127 9.17 2.29 -8.47
N GLY A 128 9.47 1.11 -7.96
CA GLY A 128 10.64 0.74 -7.20
C GLY A 128 10.52 0.95 -5.68
N GLY A 129 11.17 0.06 -4.92
CA GLY A 129 11.39 0.17 -3.47
C GLY A 129 12.88 0.10 -3.08
N PRO A 130 13.72 1.10 -3.41
CA PRO A 130 13.43 2.31 -4.18
C PRO A 130 13.76 2.20 -5.69
N THR A 131 14.50 1.16 -6.10
CA THR A 131 14.97 1.00 -7.48
C THR A 131 13.85 0.45 -8.36
N SER A 132 13.50 1.16 -9.43
CA SER A 132 12.41 0.76 -10.34
C SER A 132 12.84 -0.24 -11.41
N VAL A 133 11.88 -1.00 -11.92
CA VAL A 133 11.98 -1.63 -13.26
C VAL A 133 11.94 -0.56 -14.35
N SER A 134 12.27 -0.93 -15.60
CA SER A 134 12.11 -0.01 -16.72
C SER A 134 10.64 0.38 -16.90
N VAL A 135 10.38 1.56 -17.45
CA VAL A 135 9.01 2.02 -17.71
C VAL A 135 8.27 1.08 -18.67
N ASP A 136 8.98 0.52 -19.64
CA ASP A 136 8.39 -0.46 -20.57
C ASP A 136 8.00 -1.75 -19.84
N GLU A 137 8.82 -2.23 -18.91
CA GLU A 137 8.49 -3.40 -18.09
C GLU A 137 7.27 -3.12 -17.20
N ALA A 138 7.22 -1.95 -16.56
CA ALA A 138 6.07 -1.52 -15.77
C ALA A 138 4.78 -1.48 -16.62
N ARG A 139 4.85 -0.96 -17.85
CA ARG A 139 3.72 -0.97 -18.80
C ARG A 139 3.29 -2.39 -19.16
N GLN A 140 4.23 -3.31 -19.34
CA GLN A 140 3.87 -4.71 -19.57
C GLN A 140 3.14 -5.32 -18.38
N VAL A 141 3.56 -5.05 -17.13
CA VAL A 141 2.85 -5.51 -15.92
C VAL A 141 1.42 -4.98 -15.90
N ILE A 142 1.24 -3.69 -16.16
CA ILE A 142 -0.07 -3.02 -16.20
C ILE A 142 -0.98 -3.67 -17.24
N ASP A 143 -0.44 -3.98 -18.41
CA ASP A 143 -1.21 -4.45 -19.57
C ASP A 143 -1.56 -5.93 -19.54
N LYS A 144 -0.65 -6.76 -19.04
CA LYS A 144 -0.75 -8.22 -19.16
C LYS A 144 -1.29 -8.88 -17.88
N THR A 145 -1.23 -8.19 -16.74
CA THR A 145 -1.70 -8.71 -15.46
C THR A 145 -2.98 -8.01 -15.02
N GLU A 146 -3.74 -8.66 -14.14
CA GLU A 146 -4.95 -8.09 -13.52
C GLU A 146 -4.71 -7.55 -12.09
N CYS A 147 -3.49 -7.70 -11.56
CA CYS A 147 -3.19 -7.29 -10.20
C CYS A 147 -3.34 -5.77 -10.00
N ALA A 148 -3.52 -5.35 -8.75
CA ALA A 148 -3.44 -3.93 -8.42
C ALA A 148 -2.01 -3.43 -8.60
N ILE A 149 -1.87 -2.17 -8.99
CA ILE A 149 -0.59 -1.52 -9.23
C ILE A 149 -0.35 -0.56 -8.08
N GLU A 150 0.68 -0.79 -7.29
CA GLU A 150 1.05 0.13 -6.21
C GLU A 150 2.17 1.06 -6.66
N VAL A 151 1.99 2.36 -6.43
CA VAL A 151 3.08 3.34 -6.48
C VAL A 151 3.34 3.86 -5.07
N VAL A 152 4.61 3.95 -4.69
CA VAL A 152 5.01 4.30 -3.32
C VAL A 152 5.81 5.59 -3.25
N HIS A 153 5.72 6.25 -2.09
CA HIS A 153 6.46 7.47 -1.79
C HIS A 153 7.98 7.23 -1.79
N CYS A 154 8.45 6.13 -1.20
CA CYS A 154 9.87 5.76 -1.15
C CYS A 154 10.42 5.15 -2.43
N GLY A 155 9.80 5.40 -3.59
CA GLY A 155 10.21 4.84 -4.88
C GLY A 155 10.75 5.87 -5.85
N ASN A 156 10.99 5.42 -7.09
CA ASN A 156 11.42 6.28 -8.18
C ASN A 156 10.27 7.22 -8.62
N PRO A 157 10.42 8.55 -8.47
CA PRO A 157 9.37 9.50 -8.82
C PRO A 157 9.11 9.57 -10.33
N LEU A 158 10.13 9.41 -11.18
CA LEU A 158 9.94 9.44 -12.64
C LEU A 158 9.11 8.24 -13.09
N THR A 159 9.40 7.04 -12.59
CA THR A 159 8.61 5.85 -12.90
C THR A 159 7.18 5.96 -12.37
N ALA A 160 6.97 6.53 -11.17
CA ALA A 160 5.63 6.79 -10.65
C ALA A 160 4.81 7.72 -11.55
N PHE A 161 5.43 8.80 -12.06
CA PHE A 161 4.81 9.73 -13.00
C PHE A 161 4.37 9.02 -14.28
N GLU A 162 5.26 8.22 -14.87
CA GLU A 162 4.99 7.48 -16.10
C GLU A 162 3.86 6.46 -15.91
N ILE A 163 3.89 5.69 -14.81
CA ILE A 163 2.84 4.70 -14.48
C ILE A 163 1.48 5.38 -14.31
N ALA A 164 1.39 6.43 -13.49
CA ALA A 164 0.13 7.09 -13.20
C ALA A 164 -0.49 7.72 -14.46
N ARG A 165 0.32 8.38 -15.29
CA ARG A 165 -0.16 8.94 -16.58
C ARG A 165 -0.57 7.85 -17.57
N TYR A 166 0.17 6.76 -17.63
CA TYR A 166 -0.14 5.64 -18.51
C TYR A 166 -1.49 5.01 -18.13
N MET A 167 -1.70 4.70 -16.84
CA MET A 167 -2.96 4.15 -16.34
C MET A 167 -4.14 5.13 -16.50
N LYS A 168 -3.90 6.44 -16.32
CA LYS A 168 -4.89 7.50 -16.62
C LYS A 168 -5.32 7.43 -18.09
N ASN A 169 -4.37 7.43 -19.02
CA ASN A 169 -4.67 7.42 -20.45
C ASN A 169 -5.40 6.15 -20.89
N LYS A 170 -5.21 5.05 -20.17
CA LYS A 170 -5.93 3.78 -20.38
C LYS A 170 -7.29 3.70 -19.68
N GLY A 171 -7.64 4.66 -18.81
CA GLY A 171 -8.89 4.63 -18.07
C GLY A 171 -8.97 3.52 -17.00
N ILE A 172 -7.82 3.04 -16.52
CA ILE A 172 -7.72 1.90 -15.57
C ILE A 172 -7.22 2.33 -14.18
N LEU A 173 -7.43 3.59 -13.81
CA LEU A 173 -7.01 4.14 -12.51
C LEU A 173 -7.64 3.43 -11.31
N ASN A 174 -8.73 2.67 -11.50
CA ASN A 174 -9.34 1.84 -10.46
C ASN A 174 -8.39 0.74 -9.93
N ARG A 175 -7.33 0.39 -10.67
CA ARG A 175 -6.29 -0.56 -10.23
C ARG A 175 -5.09 0.11 -9.55
N LEU A 176 -4.98 1.44 -9.59
CA LEU A 176 -3.86 2.17 -9.00
C LEU A 176 -4.10 2.35 -7.49
N ILE A 177 -3.16 1.90 -6.67
CA ILE A 177 -3.13 2.16 -5.24
C ILE A 177 -1.84 2.90 -4.85
N ILE A 178 -1.90 3.63 -3.74
CA ILE A 178 -0.76 4.42 -3.23
C ILE A 178 -0.27 3.83 -1.90
N GLY A 179 1.03 3.63 -1.81
CA GLY A 179 1.72 3.20 -0.59
C GLY A 179 2.83 4.16 -0.16
N ASN A 180 3.50 3.81 0.93
CA ASN A 180 4.66 4.56 1.43
C ASN A 180 5.97 3.82 1.15
N ASP A 181 5.97 2.49 1.31
CA ASP A 181 7.18 1.66 1.42
C ASP A 181 8.12 2.19 2.52
N ALA A 182 7.54 2.31 3.72
CA ALA A 182 8.21 2.81 4.92
C ALA A 182 7.65 2.11 6.17
N PRO A 183 8.46 1.90 7.24
CA PRO A 183 9.87 2.28 7.39
C PRO A 183 10.78 1.59 6.37
N SER A 184 11.78 2.31 5.86
CA SER A 184 12.77 1.76 4.92
C SER A 184 14.07 2.54 5.01
N GLY A 185 15.06 2.23 4.16
CA GLY A 185 16.31 3.00 4.07
C GLY A 185 16.09 4.47 3.71
N THR A 186 14.99 4.79 3.03
CA THR A 186 14.56 6.17 2.72
C THR A 186 14.13 6.94 3.97
N GLY A 187 13.58 6.24 4.97
CA GLY A 187 13.17 6.79 6.25
C GLY A 187 11.72 6.44 6.63
N VAL A 188 11.11 7.31 7.44
CA VAL A 188 9.70 7.23 7.85
C VAL A 188 9.04 8.55 7.50
N ILE A 189 8.09 8.54 6.57
CA ILE A 189 7.43 9.75 6.07
C ILE A 189 5.93 9.75 6.46
N PRO A 190 5.53 10.36 7.59
CA PRO A 190 4.13 10.36 8.03
C PRO A 190 3.13 10.98 7.05
N LEU A 191 3.60 11.89 6.19
CA LEU A 191 2.80 12.52 5.14
C LEU A 191 2.94 11.83 3.77
N GLY A 192 3.56 10.65 3.70
CA GLY A 192 3.89 9.97 2.44
C GLY A 192 2.68 9.77 1.52
N ILE A 193 1.54 9.33 2.07
CA ILE A 193 0.31 9.16 1.31
C ILE A 193 -0.21 10.48 0.73
N TRP A 194 -0.27 11.56 1.54
CA TRP A 194 -0.68 12.88 1.05
C TRP A 194 0.29 13.44 0.01
N ARG A 195 1.59 13.24 0.19
CA ARG A 195 2.61 13.61 -0.81
C ARG A 195 2.39 12.89 -2.13
N MET A 196 2.01 11.62 -2.09
CA MET A 196 1.70 10.84 -3.29
C MET A 196 0.35 11.24 -3.91
N VAL A 197 -0.67 11.56 -3.13
CA VAL A 197 -1.93 12.12 -3.67
C VAL A 197 -1.66 13.42 -4.44
N ASN A 198 -0.86 14.32 -3.86
CA ASN A 198 -0.47 15.56 -4.53
C ASN A 198 0.36 15.28 -5.79
N PHE A 199 1.36 14.40 -5.70
CA PHE A 199 2.17 14.01 -6.85
C PHE A 199 1.32 13.46 -8.00
N VAL A 200 0.40 12.54 -7.70
CA VAL A 200 -0.52 11.95 -8.67
C VAL A 200 -1.44 13.02 -9.24
N SER A 201 -1.92 13.97 -8.42
CA SER A 201 -2.82 15.00 -8.91
C SER A 201 -2.11 16.09 -9.71
N SER A 202 -1.21 16.83 -9.08
CA SER A 202 -0.60 18.04 -9.65
C SER A 202 0.41 17.74 -10.76
N LEU A 203 1.20 16.67 -10.63
CA LEU A 203 2.22 16.34 -11.62
C LEU A 203 1.70 15.38 -12.69
N CYS A 204 0.90 14.37 -12.33
CA CYS A 204 0.38 13.41 -13.32
C CYS A 204 -0.93 13.89 -13.98
N GLY A 205 -1.46 15.05 -13.56
CA GLY A 205 -2.66 15.68 -14.10
C GLY A 205 -3.93 14.89 -13.82
N ILE A 206 -3.99 14.13 -12.73
CA ILE A 206 -5.18 13.38 -12.32
C ILE A 206 -6.03 14.29 -11.40
N PRO A 207 -7.35 14.39 -11.58
CA PRO A 207 -8.18 15.22 -10.70
C PRO A 207 -8.01 14.83 -9.22
N ALA A 208 -8.03 15.79 -8.31
CA ALA A 208 -7.72 15.53 -6.90
C ALA A 208 -8.64 14.48 -6.27
N GLU A 209 -9.94 14.47 -6.60
CA GLU A 209 -10.88 13.47 -6.12
C GLU A 209 -10.51 12.05 -6.57
N ILE A 210 -9.96 11.89 -7.79
CA ILE A 210 -9.51 10.59 -8.30
C ILE A 210 -8.19 10.18 -7.66
N ALA A 211 -7.27 11.13 -7.43
CA ALA A 211 -6.03 10.86 -6.70
C ALA A 211 -6.32 10.41 -5.25
N ILE A 212 -7.32 11.00 -4.57
CA ILE A 212 -7.79 10.53 -3.27
C ILE A 212 -8.35 9.11 -3.35
N CYS A 213 -9.12 8.76 -4.40
CA CYS A 213 -9.60 7.39 -4.60
C CYS A 213 -8.46 6.37 -4.70
N CYS A 214 -7.33 6.74 -5.31
CA CYS A 214 -6.12 5.89 -5.37
C CYS A 214 -5.53 5.58 -3.97
N ALA A 215 -5.73 6.47 -3.00
CA ALA A 215 -5.28 6.29 -1.61
C ALA A 215 -6.35 5.69 -0.69
N THR A 216 -7.60 5.50 -1.16
CA THR A 216 -8.75 5.15 -0.32
C THR A 216 -9.59 4.03 -0.95
N GLY A 217 -10.56 4.37 -1.80
CA GLY A 217 -11.53 3.43 -2.37
C GLY A 217 -10.90 2.31 -3.20
N ASN A 218 -9.80 2.59 -3.90
CA ASN A 218 -9.07 1.55 -4.65
C ASN A 218 -8.45 0.55 -3.69
N THR A 219 -7.73 1.02 -2.65
CA THR A 219 -7.15 0.16 -1.61
C THR A 219 -8.22 -0.66 -0.88
N LYS A 220 -9.36 -0.05 -0.54
CA LYS A 220 -10.53 -0.76 0.01
C LYS A 220 -10.94 -1.94 -0.87
N THR A 221 -11.09 -1.69 -2.17
CA THR A 221 -11.57 -2.68 -3.14
C THR A 221 -10.58 -3.84 -3.29
N VAL A 222 -9.29 -3.53 -3.46
CA VAL A 222 -8.22 -4.53 -3.62
C VAL A 222 -8.15 -5.47 -2.41
N TYR A 223 -8.20 -4.89 -1.22
CA TYR A 223 -8.02 -5.63 0.04
C TYR A 223 -9.32 -6.09 0.70
N GLY A 224 -10.49 -5.76 0.14
CA GLY A 224 -11.79 -6.15 0.70
C GLY A 224 -12.09 -5.49 2.06
N LEU A 225 -11.67 -4.24 2.25
CA LEU A 225 -11.85 -3.54 3.53
C LEU A 225 -13.28 -3.02 3.70
N SER A 226 -13.68 -2.86 4.96
CA SER A 226 -14.97 -2.27 5.36
C SER A 226 -14.93 -0.75 5.56
N HIS A 227 -13.82 -0.11 5.18
CA HIS A 227 -13.59 1.34 5.25
C HIS A 227 -12.79 1.82 4.04
N GLY A 228 -12.73 3.14 3.83
CA GLY A 228 -12.04 3.76 2.70
C GLY A 228 -12.97 4.37 1.64
N MET A 229 -14.29 4.35 1.86
CA MET A 229 -15.26 5.10 1.06
C MET A 229 -16.28 5.79 1.97
N VAL A 230 -16.71 7.00 1.59
CA VAL A 230 -17.84 7.67 2.24
C VAL A 230 -19.13 7.08 1.65
N LYS A 231 -19.60 5.99 2.25
CA LYS A 231 -20.75 5.21 1.79
C LYS A 231 -21.52 4.64 2.97
N VAL A 232 -22.86 4.60 2.88
CA VAL A 232 -23.69 3.92 3.88
C VAL A 232 -23.28 2.44 4.00
N GLY A 233 -23.04 1.99 5.23
CA GLY A 233 -22.59 0.64 5.56
C GLY A 233 -21.08 0.50 5.76
N ASP A 234 -20.28 1.49 5.35
CA ASP A 234 -18.85 1.54 5.66
C ASP A 234 -18.59 2.13 7.06
N TYR A 235 -17.44 1.79 7.65
CA TYR A 235 -16.99 2.45 8.87
C TYR A 235 -16.75 3.94 8.64
N ALA A 236 -17.12 4.76 9.63
CA ALA A 236 -16.93 6.22 9.62
C ALA A 236 -15.46 6.62 9.91
N ASP A 237 -14.56 6.18 9.03
CA ASP A 237 -13.15 6.59 9.00
C ASP A 237 -13.03 7.79 8.05
N LEU A 238 -13.00 9.00 8.60
CA LEU A 238 -13.15 10.24 7.85
C LEU A 238 -12.03 11.23 8.16
N GLN A 239 -11.62 11.98 7.15
CA GLN A 239 -10.79 13.18 7.33
C GLN A 239 -11.58 14.40 6.88
N ILE A 240 -11.60 15.44 7.71
CA ILE A 240 -12.12 16.75 7.35
C ILE A 240 -10.91 17.63 7.02
N ILE A 241 -10.84 18.07 5.78
CA ILE A 241 -9.67 18.72 5.20
C ILE A 241 -10.05 20.05 4.55
N ASP A 242 -9.08 20.96 4.44
CA ASP A 242 -9.22 22.22 3.71
C ASP A 242 -7.91 22.61 3.01
N ALA A 243 -7.95 23.64 2.17
CA ALA A 243 -6.75 24.33 1.73
C ALA A 243 -5.89 24.73 2.94
N PRO A 244 -4.57 24.56 2.88
CA PRO A 244 -3.70 25.04 3.93
C PRO A 244 -3.57 26.57 3.86
N MET A 245 -3.33 27.21 5.01
CA MET A 245 -3.10 28.65 5.06
C MET A 245 -1.94 29.05 4.13
N GLY A 246 -2.19 29.99 3.23
CA GLY A 246 -1.20 30.49 2.26
C GLY A 246 -1.16 29.74 0.93
N SER A 247 -1.98 28.70 0.74
CA SER A 247 -2.11 28.03 -0.55
C SER A 247 -2.67 28.95 -1.63
N ALA A 248 -2.30 28.68 -2.88
CA ALA A 248 -2.96 29.26 -4.05
C ALA A 248 -4.36 28.65 -4.29
N GLY A 249 -4.63 27.45 -3.75
CA GLY A 249 -5.94 26.81 -3.81
C GLY A 249 -6.91 27.36 -2.76
N LYS A 250 -8.19 27.51 -3.12
CA LYS A 250 -9.22 28.07 -2.23
C LYS A 250 -9.93 27.02 -1.37
N ASP A 251 -9.79 25.76 -1.72
CA ASP A 251 -10.29 24.61 -0.99
C ASP A 251 -9.31 23.43 -1.08
N ALA A 252 -9.64 22.32 -0.42
CA ALA A 252 -8.78 21.15 -0.41
C ALA A 252 -8.53 20.58 -1.82
N ARG A 253 -9.52 20.65 -2.72
CA ARG A 253 -9.38 20.11 -4.09
C ARG A 253 -8.36 20.93 -4.86
N GLU A 254 -8.56 22.25 -4.92
CA GLU A 254 -7.65 23.15 -5.62
C GLU A 254 -6.25 23.10 -5.00
N ALA A 255 -6.13 23.01 -3.67
CA ALA A 255 -4.83 22.89 -3.00
C ALA A 255 -4.06 21.63 -3.44
N ILE A 256 -4.72 20.47 -3.49
CA ILE A 256 -4.12 19.21 -3.97
C ILE A 256 -3.69 19.35 -5.44
N GLU A 257 -4.53 19.95 -6.28
CA GLU A 257 -4.26 20.12 -7.72
C GLU A 257 -3.07 21.06 -8.00
N VAL A 258 -2.84 22.07 -7.15
CA VAL A 258 -1.63 22.92 -7.22
C VAL A 258 -0.42 22.32 -6.50
N GLY A 259 -0.58 21.17 -5.85
CA GLY A 259 0.50 20.41 -5.21
C GLY A 259 0.70 20.65 -3.71
N ASP A 260 -0.16 21.44 -3.07
CA ASP A 260 -0.11 21.73 -1.64
C ASP A 260 -0.81 20.63 -0.82
N ILE A 261 -0.19 20.16 0.26
CA ILE A 261 -0.81 19.14 1.13
C ILE A 261 -1.98 19.80 1.85
N PRO A 262 -3.20 19.26 1.78
CA PRO A 262 -4.35 19.87 2.43
C PRO A 262 -4.15 19.86 3.95
N GLY A 263 -4.65 20.91 4.60
CA GLY A 263 -4.67 20.99 6.05
C GLY A 263 -5.72 20.04 6.62
N ILE A 264 -5.30 19.11 7.48
CA ILE A 264 -6.23 18.19 8.15
C ILE A 264 -6.77 18.87 9.41
N GLY A 265 -8.06 19.21 9.39
CA GLY A 265 -8.77 19.83 10.50
C GLY A 265 -9.32 18.82 11.50
N MET A 266 -9.69 17.61 11.06
CA MET A 266 -10.18 16.55 11.95
C MET A 266 -9.96 15.17 11.35
N VAL A 267 -9.68 14.18 12.20
CA VAL A 267 -9.66 12.77 11.82
C VAL A 267 -10.60 11.99 12.74
N LEU A 268 -11.51 11.22 12.13
CA LEU A 268 -12.39 10.28 12.80
C LEU A 268 -11.99 8.86 12.42
N ILE A 269 -12.00 7.96 13.40
CA ILE A 269 -11.87 6.52 13.19
C ILE A 269 -13.01 5.84 13.92
N ASP A 270 -13.78 5.01 13.23
CA ASP A 270 -15.01 4.40 13.74
C ASP A 270 -16.02 5.46 14.24
N GLY A 271 -16.04 6.64 13.60
CA GLY A 271 -16.88 7.78 13.99
C GLY A 271 -16.38 8.53 15.25
N ILE A 272 -15.28 8.09 15.85
CA ILE A 272 -14.70 8.70 17.04
C ILE A 272 -13.61 9.68 16.62
N VAL A 273 -13.70 10.93 17.07
CA VAL A 273 -12.66 11.94 16.85
C VAL A 273 -11.35 11.48 17.50
N LYS A 274 -10.30 11.33 16.68
CA LYS A 274 -8.94 10.97 17.12
C LYS A 274 -7.98 12.14 17.15
N THR A 275 -8.22 13.13 16.29
CA THR A 275 -7.39 14.32 16.17
C THR A 275 -8.27 15.51 15.82
N GLN A 276 -8.09 16.62 16.54
CA GLN A 276 -8.62 17.94 16.20
C GLN A 276 -7.43 18.82 15.83
N VAL A 277 -7.31 19.12 14.54
CA VAL A 277 -6.14 19.73 13.87
C VAL A 277 -4.89 18.84 13.91
N SER A 278 -4.37 18.51 12.72
CA SER A 278 -3.15 17.72 12.59
C SER A 278 -1.92 18.50 13.03
N ARG A 279 -1.03 17.84 13.76
CA ARG A 279 0.30 18.36 14.13
C ARG A 279 1.33 18.29 13.00
N ASN A 280 1.03 17.56 11.92
CA ASN A 280 1.99 17.27 10.85
C ASN A 280 1.68 18.07 9.58
N THR A 281 0.40 18.29 9.25
CA THR A 281 0.03 19.06 8.06
C THR A 281 0.05 20.55 8.38
N PRO A 282 0.15 21.42 7.37
CA PRO A 282 -0.12 22.84 7.58
C PRO A 282 -1.55 23.05 8.12
N PRO A 283 -1.82 24.19 8.80
CA PRO A 283 -3.14 24.47 9.34
C PRO A 283 -4.17 24.70 8.21
N PRO A 284 -5.39 24.15 8.33
CA PRO A 284 -6.47 24.47 7.39
C PRO A 284 -6.90 25.93 7.52
N VAL A 285 -7.31 26.56 6.41
CA VAL A 285 -7.86 27.92 6.41
C VAL A 285 -9.14 27.98 7.25
N ARG A 286 -10.06 27.05 7.05
CA ARG A 286 -11.31 26.93 7.82
C ARG A 286 -11.13 25.94 8.96
N LYS A 287 -11.57 26.35 10.15
CA LYS A 287 -11.55 25.51 11.35
C LYS A 287 -12.76 24.58 11.36
N VAL A 288 -12.54 23.34 11.78
CA VAL A 288 -13.61 22.39 12.06
C VAL A 288 -14.16 22.67 13.47
N ILE A 289 -15.47 22.74 13.60
CA ILE A 289 -16.16 22.84 14.89
C ILE A 289 -16.64 21.42 15.26
N ALA A 290 -16.32 20.97 16.47
CA ALA A 290 -16.70 19.66 16.99
C ALA A 290 -18.07 19.71 17.68
#